data_AF-A0A927QH79-F1
#
_entry.id   AF-A0A927QH79-F1
#
_cell.length_a   1.000
_cell.length_b   1.000
_cell.length_c   1.000
_cell.angle_alpha   90.00
_cell.angle_beta   90.00
_cell.angle_gamma   90.00
#
_symmetry.space_group_name_H-M   'P 1'
#
loop_
_entity.id
_entity.type
_entity.pdbx_description
1 polymer ?
#
loop_
_entity_poly.entity_id
_entity_poly.type
_entity_poly.pdbx_seq_one_letter_code
_entity_poly.pdbx_strand_id
1 'polypeptide(L)'
;MLVSVVRGGPDTLVSGERPGTSHWLSRWGRLLRTESSEAGSSGASSVGEGSAGAGSAGAGSAGAGSAGAGSAGEGSSVVQSSGAGGSQAAGAPRAAGGGALLTGAEARRLARLARRAARVFGGPQDIEFAVDEDGRLWLLQSRPITAMGPRPPRGARLLGPGPVAETLPGQLEPLEEDLWVAPMDRGLACALDLGGSASPRRLRSAPVVTAVGGRAAVDLRLLGAVPPRHPALAWLNPVPGARRLGAAWRVGRLSSTLPGLATDLVADVDRRLVETPSTGELPTVELISTLRWTRSVLVSLHAQEALAGALLPEAHVTAAGTALATLTESRYRDRSLSDHQVVAAEPVVLALTAPSLWGELRLPPPEPVHHNGASATAATTTTATSAATTTTHTAAKATSTLHTFTLHTSTLHTSPLRTTPLSPGALPPREALRLRIRWVQELQVRLVREAARRLLVRGVLGEARRVGLLRWKEFVTALETGGLPGDFEERLPRAVSAPLPDRFRLAEGGVVVAERAAGPSGAGAGAGGRGVSGGRGFGTVWDGVGTGPPEAVLVVRTLDPALAPLLPHLTGLVAQTGSPLSHLAVLAREFGVPTVVGVDDAVRRFPPGTRVTVDGGCGDVRAEGS
;
A
#
# COMPACT_ATOMS: atom_id res chain seq x y z
N MET A 1 -19.25 -2.17 23.67
CA MET A 1 -19.91 -3.33 24.30
C MET A 1 -20.96 -3.77 23.32
N LEU A 2 -20.97 -5.05 22.96
CA LEU A 2 -22.03 -5.64 22.15
C LEU A 2 -23.12 -6.12 23.09
N VAL A 3 -24.36 -5.83 22.74
CA VAL A 3 -25.50 -6.11 23.61
C VAL A 3 -26.73 -6.37 22.74
N SER A 4 -27.44 -7.48 22.95
CA SER A 4 -28.65 -7.82 22.17
C SER A 4 -29.92 -7.41 22.92
N VAL A 5 -30.77 -6.60 22.28
CA VAL A 5 -31.99 -6.03 22.85
C VAL A 5 -33.22 -6.77 22.33
N VAL A 6 -34.09 -7.21 23.25
CA VAL A 6 -35.42 -7.77 22.95
C VAL A 6 -36.45 -7.07 23.84
N ARG A 7 -37.60 -6.67 23.28
CA ARG A 7 -38.73 -6.12 24.06
C ARG A 7 -39.67 -7.26 24.49
N GLY A 8 -40.06 -7.28 25.76
CA GLY A 8 -41.04 -8.21 26.33
C GLY A 8 -41.80 -7.59 27.51
N GLY A 9 -43.08 -7.93 27.66
CA GLY A 9 -43.93 -7.54 28.79
C GLY A 9 -43.90 -8.58 29.93
N PRO A 10 -44.54 -8.28 31.08
CA PRO A 10 -44.43 -9.07 32.32
C PRO A 10 -44.89 -10.53 32.19
N ASP A 11 -45.77 -10.84 31.23
CA ASP A 11 -46.31 -12.20 31.03
C ASP A 11 -45.74 -12.93 29.80
N THR A 12 -44.83 -12.31 29.07
CA THR A 12 -44.12 -12.95 27.95
C THR A 12 -42.74 -13.40 28.40
N LEU A 13 -42.65 -14.60 28.95
CA LEU A 13 -41.41 -15.37 28.86
C LEU A 13 -41.05 -15.42 27.36
N VAL A 14 -39.93 -14.82 26.99
CA VAL A 14 -39.40 -14.88 25.62
C VAL A 14 -39.08 -16.35 25.34
N SER A 15 -40.05 -17.09 24.79
CA SER A 15 -39.79 -18.40 24.21
C SER A 15 -38.72 -18.19 23.15
N GLY A 16 -37.59 -18.88 23.28
CA GLY A 16 -36.26 -18.50 22.77
C GLY A 16 -36.05 -18.40 21.26
N GLU A 17 -36.96 -17.82 20.47
CA GLU A 17 -36.80 -17.63 19.02
C GLU A 17 -37.36 -16.28 18.54
N ARG A 18 -36.92 -15.16 19.13
CA ARG A 18 -37.06 -13.84 18.48
C ARG A 18 -35.68 -13.27 18.18
N PRO A 19 -35.37 -12.90 16.91
CA PRO A 19 -34.13 -12.22 16.58
C PRO A 19 -34.05 -10.87 17.30
N GLY A 20 -33.06 -10.71 18.18
CA GLY A 20 -32.80 -9.46 18.89
C GLY A 20 -32.13 -8.41 18.01
N THR A 21 -32.19 -7.15 18.43
CA THR A 21 -31.41 -6.08 17.78
C THR A 21 -30.09 -5.89 18.51
N SER A 22 -28.98 -6.10 17.81
CA SER A 22 -27.63 -5.90 18.35
C SER A 22 -27.29 -4.42 18.44
N HIS A 23 -26.91 -3.96 19.63
CA HIS A 23 -26.52 -2.60 19.92
C HIS A 23 -25.05 -2.51 20.34
N TRP A 24 -24.32 -1.60 19.70
CA TRP A 24 -22.96 -1.27 20.05
C TRP A 24 -22.94 -0.02 20.91
N LEU A 25 -22.59 -0.15 22.18
CA LEU A 25 -22.52 0.97 23.12
C LEU A 25 -21.08 1.41 23.41
N SER A 26 -20.89 2.72 23.54
CA SER A 26 -19.68 3.32 24.09
C SER A 26 -19.52 2.95 25.57
N ARG A 27 -18.33 3.17 26.14
CA ARG A 27 -18.08 2.97 27.58
C ARG A 27 -19.01 3.77 28.50
N TRP A 28 -19.63 4.83 27.97
CA TRP A 28 -20.53 5.74 28.68
C TRP A 28 -22.00 5.52 28.33
N GLY A 29 -22.34 4.46 27.57
CA GLY A 29 -23.73 4.17 27.18
C GLY A 29 -24.25 5.00 26.00
N ARG A 30 -23.37 5.62 25.20
CA ARG A 30 -23.76 6.26 23.93
C ARG A 30 -23.88 5.20 22.84
N LEU A 31 -24.99 5.18 22.11
CA LEU A 31 -25.20 4.29 20.97
C LEU A 31 -24.22 4.62 19.84
N LEU A 32 -23.53 3.60 19.33
CA LEU A 32 -22.56 3.71 18.24
C LEU A 32 -23.11 3.13 16.93
N ARG A 33 -23.83 2.00 17.00
CA ARG A 33 -24.43 1.30 15.85
C ARG A 33 -25.52 0.33 16.32
N THR A 34 -26.52 0.11 15.49
CA THR A 34 -27.58 -0.90 15.64
C THR A 34 -27.55 -1.85 14.45
N GLU A 35 -27.70 -3.15 14.69
CA GLU A 35 -27.82 -4.19 13.67
C GLU A 35 -29.06 -5.03 13.96
N SER A 36 -29.98 -5.08 13.00
CA SER A 36 -31.12 -6.01 13.01
C SER A 36 -30.63 -7.41 12.65
N SER A 37 -31.02 -8.42 13.43
CA SER A 37 -30.57 -9.81 13.27
C SER A 37 -31.23 -10.56 12.09
N GLU A 38 -31.96 -9.88 11.20
CA GLU A 38 -32.56 -10.48 10.00
C GLU A 38 -31.63 -10.37 8.79
N ALA A 39 -30.59 -11.20 8.75
CA ALA A 39 -29.90 -11.67 7.53
C ALA A 39 -28.72 -12.56 7.93
N GLY A 40 -28.87 -13.89 7.85
CA GLY A 40 -27.76 -14.79 8.15
C GLY A 40 -28.10 -16.27 8.25
N SER A 41 -28.92 -16.82 7.35
CA SER A 41 -29.01 -18.28 7.17
C SER A 41 -29.04 -18.64 5.69
N SER A 42 -27.89 -18.55 5.03
CA SER A 42 -27.62 -19.34 3.83
C SER A 42 -26.11 -19.46 3.62
N GLY A 43 -25.57 -20.68 3.76
CA GLY A 43 -24.27 -21.06 3.22
C GLY A 43 -23.20 -21.48 4.24
N ALA A 44 -23.38 -22.64 4.87
CA ALA A 44 -22.25 -23.48 5.31
C ALA A 44 -22.67 -24.95 5.21
N SER A 45 -22.34 -25.59 4.09
CA SER A 45 -22.49 -27.03 3.90
C SER A 45 -21.49 -27.75 4.79
N SER A 46 -22.01 -28.52 5.74
CA SER A 46 -21.28 -29.44 6.58
C SER A 46 -20.78 -30.63 5.77
N VAL A 47 -19.50 -30.94 6.00
CA VAL A 47 -18.82 -32.21 5.77
C VAL A 47 -19.72 -33.37 6.19
N GLY A 48 -19.96 -34.31 5.26
CA GLY A 48 -20.58 -35.60 5.52
C GLY A 48 -19.55 -36.70 5.26
N GLU A 49 -19.04 -37.29 6.35
CA GLU A 49 -18.32 -38.56 6.33
C GLU A 49 -19.25 -39.69 5.88
N GLY A 50 -18.74 -40.55 5.01
CA GLY A 50 -19.47 -41.69 4.46
C GLY A 50 -19.41 -42.92 5.37
N SER A 51 -20.49 -43.70 5.33
CA SER A 51 -20.38 -45.16 5.39
C SER A 51 -21.58 -45.84 4.72
N ALA A 52 -21.24 -46.68 3.74
CA ALA A 52 -21.90 -47.92 3.31
C ALA A 52 -23.36 -47.90 2.78
N GLY A 53 -23.52 -48.35 1.53
CA GLY A 53 -24.81 -48.80 0.99
C GLY A 53 -24.78 -48.99 -0.53
N ALA A 54 -24.80 -50.26 -0.96
CA ALA A 54 -24.64 -50.75 -2.33
C ALA A 54 -25.77 -50.40 -3.34
N GLY A 55 -25.46 -50.59 -4.64
CA GLY A 55 -26.44 -50.85 -5.71
C GLY A 55 -26.71 -49.65 -6.63
N SER A 56 -26.05 -49.51 -7.78
CA SER A 56 -26.37 -50.15 -9.09
C SER A 56 -26.87 -49.12 -10.12
N ALA A 57 -26.07 -48.96 -11.18
CA ALA A 57 -26.41 -48.78 -12.60
C ALA A 57 -27.51 -47.79 -13.05
N GLY A 58 -27.15 -46.93 -14.01
CA GLY A 58 -28.12 -46.27 -14.89
C GLY A 58 -27.55 -45.09 -15.68
N ALA A 59 -27.36 -45.27 -16.98
CA ALA A 59 -26.72 -44.37 -17.93
C ALA A 59 -27.71 -43.38 -18.61
N GLY A 60 -27.15 -42.34 -19.24
CA GLY A 60 -27.77 -41.55 -20.32
C GLY A 60 -28.76 -40.47 -19.86
N SER A 61 -28.93 -39.33 -20.51
CA SER A 61 -28.49 -38.86 -21.82
C SER A 61 -28.74 -37.35 -21.92
N ALA A 62 -28.05 -36.72 -22.85
CA ALA A 62 -28.19 -35.33 -23.29
C ALA A 62 -29.62 -34.96 -23.75
N GLY A 63 -29.91 -33.66 -23.78
CA GLY A 63 -31.09 -33.10 -24.46
C GLY A 63 -31.10 -31.57 -24.40
N ALA A 64 -30.99 -30.95 -25.57
CA ALA A 64 -30.80 -29.53 -25.82
C ALA A 64 -32.11 -28.75 -26.02
N GLY A 65 -31.98 -27.42 -26.13
CA GLY A 65 -32.93 -26.50 -26.77
C GLY A 65 -33.85 -25.76 -25.80
N SER A 66 -34.28 -24.52 -26.04
CA SER A 66 -34.01 -23.56 -27.10
C SER A 66 -34.64 -22.22 -26.67
N ALA A 67 -34.15 -21.14 -27.29
CA ALA A 67 -34.56 -19.75 -27.17
C ALA A 67 -36.07 -19.44 -27.13
N GLY A 68 -36.41 -18.31 -26.50
CA GLY A 68 -37.67 -17.59 -26.66
C GLY A 68 -37.54 -16.16 -26.11
N ALA A 69 -37.61 -15.18 -27.00
CA ALA A 69 -37.27 -13.79 -26.78
C ALA A 69 -38.47 -12.90 -26.37
N GLY A 70 -38.15 -11.77 -25.73
CA GLY A 70 -38.80 -10.47 -25.95
C GLY A 70 -40.06 -10.14 -25.16
N SER A 71 -39.99 -9.16 -24.25
CA SER A 71 -40.30 -7.75 -24.55
C SER A 71 -40.58 -6.95 -23.27
N ALA A 72 -40.25 -5.66 -23.35
CA ALA A 72 -40.28 -4.67 -22.29
C ALA A 72 -41.71 -4.14 -22.01
N GLY A 73 -41.93 -3.59 -20.82
CA GLY A 73 -43.11 -2.80 -20.49
C GLY A 73 -43.13 -2.34 -19.03
N GLU A 74 -43.15 -1.04 -18.84
CA GLU A 74 -43.04 -0.27 -17.60
C GLU A 74 -44.24 -0.39 -16.65
N GLY A 75 -44.04 0.04 -15.39
CA GLY A 75 -45.07 0.82 -14.69
C GLY A 75 -45.87 0.12 -13.57
N SER A 76 -45.48 0.45 -12.33
CA SER A 76 -46.32 0.82 -11.17
C SER A 76 -47.64 0.08 -10.86
N SER A 77 -47.70 -0.35 -9.59
CA SER A 77 -48.86 -0.34 -8.67
C SER A 77 -50.04 -1.29 -8.88
N VAL A 78 -50.09 -2.26 -7.96
CA VAL A 78 -51.23 -2.74 -7.16
C VAL A 78 -52.51 -3.15 -7.89
N VAL A 79 -52.75 -4.46 -7.96
CA VAL A 79 -54.09 -5.05 -8.00
C VAL A 79 -54.19 -6.07 -6.86
N GLN A 80 -55.07 -5.76 -5.90
CA GLN A 80 -55.65 -6.74 -4.98
C GLN A 80 -56.69 -7.56 -5.76
N SER A 81 -56.67 -8.88 -5.61
CA SER A 81 -57.85 -9.72 -5.85
C SER A 81 -58.15 -10.51 -4.58
N SER A 82 -59.34 -10.26 -4.05
CA SER A 82 -59.95 -10.84 -2.88
C SER A 82 -60.64 -12.16 -3.22
N GLY A 83 -60.48 -13.16 -2.34
CA GLY A 83 -61.28 -14.39 -2.29
C GLY A 83 -61.66 -14.64 -0.82
N ALA A 84 -62.96 -14.69 -0.57
CA ALA A 84 -63.60 -14.49 0.72
C ALA A 84 -63.55 -15.67 1.70
N GLY A 85 -63.59 -15.36 3.00
CA GLY A 85 -63.82 -16.30 4.11
C GLY A 85 -63.43 -15.67 5.45
N GLY A 86 -64.30 -14.84 6.03
CA GLY A 86 -63.97 -14.00 7.19
C GLY A 86 -64.00 -14.70 8.55
N SER A 87 -63.14 -14.25 9.47
CA SER A 87 -63.55 -13.74 10.78
C SER A 87 -62.41 -12.96 11.45
N GLN A 88 -62.65 -11.66 11.59
CA GLN A 88 -62.10 -10.65 12.50
C GLN A 88 -60.62 -10.71 12.92
N ALA A 89 -59.87 -9.77 12.33
CA ALA A 89 -58.59 -9.29 12.80
C ALA A 89 -58.72 -8.56 14.15
N ALA A 90 -58.09 -9.10 15.19
CA ALA A 90 -57.56 -8.28 16.27
C ALA A 90 -56.25 -7.65 15.77
N GLY A 91 -56.27 -6.32 15.62
CA GLY A 91 -55.18 -5.57 15.02
C GLY A 91 -53.84 -5.79 15.73
N ALA A 92 -52.88 -6.38 15.03
CA ALA A 92 -51.49 -6.21 15.36
C ALA A 92 -51.15 -4.72 15.17
N PRO A 93 -50.60 -4.01 16.17
CA PRO A 93 -50.18 -2.64 15.98
C PRO A 93 -49.05 -2.64 14.94
N ARG A 94 -49.28 -1.92 13.84
CA ARG A 94 -48.26 -1.57 12.85
C ARG A 94 -47.01 -1.11 13.60
N ALA A 95 -45.89 -1.78 13.35
CA ALA A 95 -44.59 -1.39 13.88
C ALA A 95 -44.30 0.07 13.48
N ALA A 96 -44.48 0.96 14.45
CA ALA A 96 -44.20 2.37 14.31
C ALA A 96 -42.69 2.58 14.37
N GLY A 97 -42.11 3.06 13.25
CA GLY A 97 -40.91 3.89 13.19
C GLY A 97 -39.58 3.29 13.66
N GLY A 98 -38.51 3.57 12.92
CA GLY A 98 -37.12 3.32 13.33
C GLY A 98 -36.67 4.21 14.51
N GLY A 99 -37.39 4.14 15.63
CA GLY A 99 -37.01 4.75 16.90
C GLY A 99 -36.03 3.87 17.66
N ALA A 100 -35.07 4.48 18.35
CA ALA A 100 -34.13 3.75 19.20
C ALA A 100 -34.88 2.90 20.23
N LEU A 101 -34.63 1.59 20.26
CA LEU A 101 -35.28 0.65 21.19
C LEU A 101 -34.96 0.96 22.66
N LEU A 102 -33.88 1.69 22.91
CA LEU A 102 -33.40 2.10 24.24
C LEU A 102 -33.36 3.62 24.37
N THR A 103 -33.84 4.11 25.52
CA THR A 103 -33.59 5.47 25.98
C THR A 103 -32.13 5.66 26.39
N GLY A 104 -31.65 6.92 26.41
CA GLY A 104 -30.30 7.23 26.86
C GLY A 104 -30.03 6.90 28.34
N ALA A 105 -31.06 6.76 29.17
CA ALA A 105 -30.94 6.32 30.56
C ALA A 105 -30.77 4.79 30.66
N GLU A 106 -31.53 4.03 29.86
CA GLU A 106 -31.42 2.57 29.76
C GLU A 106 -30.09 2.14 29.18
N ALA A 107 -29.63 2.78 28.10
CA ALA A 107 -28.33 2.50 27.50
C ALA A 107 -27.16 2.73 28.51
N ARG A 108 -27.28 3.72 29.39
CA ARG A 108 -26.31 3.94 30.49
C ARG A 108 -26.37 2.89 31.59
N ARG A 109 -27.56 2.39 31.94
CA ARG A 109 -27.73 1.29 32.89
C ARG A 109 -27.18 -0.02 32.31
N LEU A 110 -27.46 -0.29 31.06
CA LEU A 110 -26.97 -1.44 30.31
C LEU A 110 -25.45 -1.44 30.14
N ALA A 111 -24.85 -0.28 29.81
CA ALA A 111 -23.39 -0.16 29.76
C ALA A 111 -22.73 -0.33 31.13
N ARG A 112 -23.43 -0.05 32.24
CA ARG A 112 -22.95 -0.38 33.60
C ARG A 112 -23.05 -1.88 33.87
N LEU A 113 -24.13 -2.53 33.46
CA LEU A 113 -24.31 -3.99 33.57
C LEU A 113 -23.24 -4.75 32.76
N ALA A 114 -23.05 -4.42 31.48
CA ALA A 114 -22.02 -5.02 30.63
C ALA A 114 -20.60 -4.87 31.22
N ARG A 115 -20.28 -3.71 31.82
CA ARG A 115 -19.00 -3.51 32.52
C ARG A 115 -18.85 -4.31 33.80
N ARG A 116 -19.96 -4.61 34.48
CA ARG A 116 -19.95 -5.49 35.66
C ARG A 116 -19.74 -6.92 35.21
N ALA A 117 -20.52 -7.40 34.24
CA ALA A 117 -20.36 -8.73 33.65
C ALA A 117 -18.90 -8.94 33.18
N ALA A 118 -18.34 -7.99 32.43
CA ALA A 118 -16.96 -8.10 31.95
C ALA A 118 -15.90 -8.12 33.07
N ARG A 119 -16.16 -7.49 34.22
CA ARG A 119 -15.27 -7.56 35.39
C ARG A 119 -15.40 -8.89 36.14
N VAL A 120 -16.64 -9.38 36.29
CA VAL A 120 -16.93 -10.64 36.97
C VAL A 120 -16.36 -11.82 36.19
N PHE A 121 -16.53 -11.84 34.86
CA PHE A 121 -16.11 -12.93 33.99
C PHE A 121 -14.71 -12.73 33.38
N GLY A 122 -13.93 -11.76 33.88
CA GLY A 122 -12.51 -11.57 33.52
C GLY A 122 -12.25 -11.10 32.08
N GLY A 123 -13.29 -10.78 31.30
CA GLY A 123 -13.13 -10.40 29.90
C GLY A 123 -14.42 -9.92 29.26
N PRO A 124 -14.35 -9.38 28.02
CA PRO A 124 -15.50 -8.89 27.27
C PRO A 124 -16.59 -9.97 27.12
N GLN A 125 -17.81 -9.59 27.47
CA GLN A 125 -18.98 -10.44 27.38
C GLN A 125 -19.94 -9.91 26.32
N ASP A 126 -20.50 -10.83 25.55
CA ASP A 126 -21.76 -10.62 24.84
C ASP A 126 -22.90 -10.89 25.82
N ILE A 127 -23.83 -9.96 25.93
CA ILE A 127 -24.92 -10.05 26.91
C ILE A 127 -26.28 -9.90 26.23
N GLU A 128 -27.19 -10.81 26.57
CA GLU A 128 -28.60 -10.71 26.22
C GLU A 128 -29.36 -10.19 27.44
N PHE A 129 -30.29 -9.27 27.20
CA PHE A 129 -31.00 -8.60 28.28
C PHE A 129 -32.42 -8.23 27.86
N ALA A 130 -33.28 -8.04 28.86
CA ALA A 130 -34.61 -7.49 28.70
C ALA A 130 -34.80 -6.26 29.59
N VAL A 131 -35.70 -5.38 29.18
CA VAL A 131 -36.22 -4.29 30.02
C VAL A 131 -37.71 -4.55 30.21
N ASP A 132 -38.17 -4.64 31.45
CA ASP A 132 -39.59 -4.77 31.75
C ASP A 132 -40.33 -3.42 31.65
N GLU A 133 -41.65 -3.43 31.76
CA GLU A 133 -42.50 -2.23 31.64
C GLU A 133 -42.21 -1.18 32.73
N ASP A 134 -41.70 -1.61 33.88
CA ASP A 134 -41.25 -0.75 34.99
C ASP A 134 -39.86 -0.15 34.75
N GLY A 135 -39.21 -0.47 33.62
CA GLY A 135 -37.88 0.02 33.26
C GLY A 135 -36.73 -0.65 34.01
N ARG A 136 -36.96 -1.82 34.63
CA ARG A 136 -35.90 -2.62 35.27
C ARG A 136 -35.19 -3.47 34.23
N LEU A 137 -33.88 -3.64 34.46
CA LEU A 137 -32.97 -4.28 33.53
C LEU A 137 -32.61 -5.69 33.98
N TRP A 138 -32.93 -6.69 33.15
CA TRP A 138 -32.68 -8.11 33.41
C TRP A 138 -31.55 -8.63 32.51
N LEU A 139 -30.54 -9.28 33.10
CA LEU A 139 -29.51 -10.02 32.36
C LEU A 139 -30.03 -11.43 32.11
N LEU A 140 -30.24 -11.81 30.85
CA LEU A 140 -30.74 -13.13 30.48
C LEU A 140 -29.59 -14.11 30.22
N GLN A 141 -28.55 -13.64 29.52
CA GLN A 141 -27.40 -14.47 29.15
C GLN A 141 -26.11 -13.65 29.09
N SER A 142 -24.98 -14.30 29.40
CA SER A 142 -23.63 -13.75 29.20
C SER A 142 -22.73 -14.81 28.56
N ARG A 143 -22.08 -14.49 27.45
CA ARG A 143 -21.11 -15.38 26.77
C ARG A 143 -19.79 -14.63 26.53
N PRO A 144 -18.61 -15.26 26.68
CA PRO A 144 -17.34 -14.61 26.39
C PRO A 144 -17.22 -14.29 24.90
N ILE A 145 -16.78 -13.07 24.56
CA ILE A 145 -16.51 -12.72 23.16
C ILE A 145 -15.12 -13.24 22.79
N THR A 146 -15.09 -14.39 22.11
CA THR A 146 -13.86 -15.05 21.66
C THR A 146 -13.31 -14.49 20.35
N ALA A 147 -14.16 -13.83 19.54
CA ALA A 147 -13.81 -13.28 18.23
C ALA A 147 -13.53 -11.76 18.25
N MET A 148 -13.01 -11.21 19.35
CA MET A 148 -12.52 -9.82 19.28
C MET A 148 -11.13 -9.80 18.67
N GLY A 149 -11.01 -9.18 17.49
CA GLY A 149 -9.71 -8.86 16.92
C GLY A 149 -8.83 -8.09 17.92
N PRO A 150 -7.50 -8.27 17.85
CA PRO A 150 -6.56 -7.64 18.77
C PRO A 150 -6.74 -6.12 18.75
N ARG A 151 -6.75 -5.51 19.94
CA ARG A 151 -6.94 -4.06 20.07
C ARG A 151 -5.60 -3.35 20.26
N PRO A 152 -5.34 -2.27 19.50
CA PRO A 152 -4.17 -1.45 19.73
C PRO A 152 -4.19 -0.84 21.14
N PRO A 153 -3.03 -0.75 21.83
CA PRO A 153 -2.95 -0.09 23.13
C PRO A 153 -3.34 1.40 23.03
N ARG A 154 -3.75 1.98 24.17
CA ARG A 154 -4.04 3.42 24.22
C ARG A 154 -2.78 4.20 23.87
N GLY A 155 -2.90 5.13 22.92
CA GLY A 155 -1.76 5.91 22.44
C GLY A 155 -0.93 5.23 21.35
N ALA A 156 -1.30 4.04 20.88
CA ALA A 156 -0.63 3.39 19.75
C ALA A 156 -0.47 4.36 18.56
N ARG A 157 0.74 4.37 17.99
CA ARG A 157 1.09 5.22 16.85
C ARG A 157 0.22 4.90 15.65
N LEU A 158 -0.15 5.94 14.92
CA LEU A 158 -0.84 5.80 13.65
C LEU A 158 0.22 5.70 12.55
N LEU A 159 0.35 4.49 12.03
CA LEU A 159 1.32 4.15 10.99
C LEU A 159 0.61 4.02 9.64
N GLY A 160 1.39 4.13 8.58
CA GLY A 160 0.97 3.85 7.21
C GLY A 160 2.18 3.78 6.28
N PRO A 161 2.02 3.28 5.05
CA PRO A 161 3.09 3.28 4.05
C PRO A 161 3.60 4.71 3.77
N GLY A 162 2.69 5.68 3.66
CA GLY A 162 3.04 7.09 3.45
C GLY A 162 3.96 7.32 2.24
N PRO A 163 4.72 8.44 2.20
CA PRO A 163 5.61 8.73 1.09
C PRO A 163 6.82 7.78 1.02
N VAL A 164 7.14 7.05 2.08
CA VAL A 164 8.29 6.12 2.10
C VAL A 164 8.05 4.89 1.22
N ALA A 165 6.79 4.57 0.93
CA ALA A 165 6.43 3.50 0.01
C ALA A 165 6.76 3.79 -1.46
N GLU A 166 6.94 5.06 -1.84
CA GLU A 166 7.45 5.41 -3.18
C GLU A 166 8.94 5.06 -3.33
N THR A 167 9.69 5.12 -2.23
CA THR A 167 11.13 4.81 -2.22
C THR A 167 11.37 3.31 -2.01
N LEU A 168 10.55 2.68 -1.16
CA LEU A 168 10.67 1.28 -0.75
C LEU A 168 9.31 0.58 -0.87
N PRO A 169 8.83 0.30 -2.10
CA PRO A 169 7.52 -0.32 -2.35
C PRO A 169 7.47 -1.81 -1.95
N GLY A 170 8.62 -2.48 -1.99
CA GLY A 170 8.76 -3.92 -1.75
C GLY A 170 8.73 -4.34 -0.28
N GLN A 171 8.73 -5.65 -0.06
CA GLN A 171 8.99 -6.26 1.25
C GLN A 171 10.49 -6.49 1.38
N LEU A 172 11.06 -6.04 2.50
CA LEU A 172 12.48 -6.01 2.78
C LEU A 172 12.91 -7.15 3.72
N GLU A 173 14.09 -7.70 3.45
CA GLU A 173 14.77 -8.62 4.36
C GLU A 173 15.49 -7.87 5.50
N PRO A 174 15.86 -8.55 6.62
CA PRO A 174 16.48 -7.92 7.77
C PRO A 174 17.69 -7.02 7.47
N LEU A 175 18.54 -7.39 6.52
CA LEU A 175 19.69 -6.59 6.11
C LEU A 175 19.26 -5.32 5.36
N GLU A 176 18.24 -5.44 4.50
CA GLU A 176 17.70 -4.32 3.72
C GLU A 176 17.02 -3.29 4.63
N GLU A 177 16.30 -3.74 5.66
CA GLU A 177 15.76 -2.87 6.71
C GLU A 177 16.89 -2.04 7.34
N ASP A 178 17.99 -2.69 7.71
CA ASP A 178 19.11 -2.00 8.33
C ASP A 178 19.82 -1.07 7.35
N LEU A 179 19.93 -1.43 6.07
CA LEU A 179 20.63 -0.66 5.04
C LEU A 179 19.86 0.58 4.59
N TRP A 180 18.53 0.51 4.50
CA TRP A 180 17.72 1.56 3.87
C TRP A 180 16.69 2.20 4.80
N VAL A 181 15.99 1.42 5.62
CA VAL A 181 14.98 1.96 6.55
C VAL A 181 15.66 2.73 7.67
N ALA A 182 16.73 2.18 8.26
CA ALA A 182 17.40 2.81 9.39
C ALA A 182 18.09 4.16 9.05
N PRO A 183 18.81 4.32 7.92
CA PRO A 183 19.33 5.64 7.54
C PRO A 183 18.24 6.65 7.20
N MET A 184 17.17 6.21 6.54
CA MET A 184 16.01 7.06 6.22
C MET A 184 15.30 7.56 7.48
N ASP A 185 15.09 6.70 8.47
CA ASP A 185 14.52 7.09 9.78
C ASP A 185 15.35 8.20 10.44
N ARG A 186 16.67 8.02 10.51
CA ARG A 186 17.59 9.02 11.10
C ARG A 186 17.60 10.32 10.31
N GLY A 187 17.64 10.24 8.99
CA GLY A 187 17.65 11.41 8.11
C GLY A 187 16.36 12.22 8.25
N LEU A 188 15.21 11.55 8.23
CA LEU A 188 13.92 12.20 8.39
C LEU A 188 13.71 12.74 9.81
N ALA A 189 14.18 12.03 10.85
CA ALA A 189 14.19 12.55 12.21
C ALA A 189 15.02 13.83 12.32
N CYS A 190 16.20 13.88 11.70
CA CYS A 190 17.04 15.08 11.62
C CYS A 190 16.31 16.24 10.92
N ALA A 191 15.69 15.98 9.76
CA ALA A 191 14.92 16.99 9.04
C ALA A 191 13.73 17.53 9.86
N LEU A 192 12.98 16.66 10.55
CA LEU A 192 11.85 17.05 11.40
C LEU A 192 12.29 17.86 12.63
N ASP A 193 13.48 17.58 13.18
CA ASP A 193 14.06 18.36 14.28
C ASP A 193 14.50 19.75 13.80
N LEU A 194 15.25 19.81 12.70
CA LEU A 194 15.70 21.06 12.08
C LEU A 194 14.53 21.96 11.65
N GLY A 195 13.48 21.36 11.07
CA GLY A 195 12.25 22.07 10.70
C GLY A 195 11.33 22.42 11.88
N GLY A 196 11.63 21.95 13.10
CA GLY A 196 10.81 22.20 14.30
C GLY A 196 9.44 21.51 14.31
N SER A 197 9.24 20.52 13.44
CA SER A 197 7.99 19.75 13.29
C SER A 197 7.73 18.82 14.47
N ALA A 198 8.78 18.31 15.11
CA ALA A 198 8.69 17.45 16.29
C ALA A 198 9.80 17.80 17.31
N SER A 199 9.61 17.46 18.59
CA SER A 199 10.66 17.64 19.60
C SER A 199 11.71 16.53 19.54
N PRO A 200 12.99 16.80 19.87
CA PRO A 200 14.03 15.80 19.99
C PRO A 200 13.67 14.64 20.92
N ARG A 201 13.00 14.91 22.06
CA ARG A 201 12.55 13.85 22.99
C ARG A 201 11.60 12.87 22.33
N ARG A 202 10.68 13.37 21.51
CA ARG A 202 9.69 12.55 20.78
C ARG A 202 10.37 11.72 19.68
N LEU A 203 11.27 12.33 18.93
CA LEU A 203 12.04 11.66 17.87
C LEU A 203 13.00 10.60 18.41
N ARG A 204 13.48 10.74 19.66
CA ARG A 204 14.25 9.68 20.35
C ARG A 204 13.39 8.55 20.92
N SER A 205 12.13 8.84 21.25
CA SER A 205 11.25 7.85 21.91
C SER A 205 10.62 6.84 20.94
N ALA A 206 10.56 7.16 19.65
CA ALA A 206 9.97 6.30 18.64
C ALA A 206 10.57 6.63 17.27
N PRO A 207 10.82 5.62 16.42
CA PRO A 207 11.25 5.86 15.05
C PRO A 207 10.16 6.61 14.29
N VAL A 208 10.58 7.52 13.41
CA VAL A 208 9.74 8.17 12.42
C VAL A 208 9.36 7.15 11.36
N VAL A 209 10.35 6.41 10.85
CA VAL A 209 10.19 5.36 9.84
C VAL A 209 10.60 4.00 10.42
N THR A 210 9.80 2.98 10.19
CA THR A 210 9.99 1.62 10.70
C THR A 210 9.65 0.60 9.61
N ALA A 211 10.06 -0.65 9.79
CA ALA A 211 9.53 -1.77 9.02
C ALA A 211 8.47 -2.52 9.84
N VAL A 212 7.37 -2.94 9.21
CA VAL A 212 6.35 -3.82 9.78
C VAL A 212 6.19 -5.01 8.85
N GLY A 213 6.61 -6.20 9.30
CA GLY A 213 6.64 -7.40 8.45
C GLY A 213 7.55 -7.28 7.22
N GLY A 214 8.61 -6.47 7.30
CA GLY A 214 9.49 -6.14 6.17
C GLY A 214 9.00 -4.99 5.28
N ARG A 215 7.79 -4.45 5.49
CA ARG A 215 7.28 -3.33 4.68
C ARG A 215 7.53 -2.01 5.39
N ALA A 216 8.07 -1.02 4.66
CA ALA A 216 8.32 0.31 5.20
C ALA A 216 7.01 0.99 5.62
N ALA A 217 7.01 1.61 6.79
CA ALA A 217 5.89 2.33 7.37
C ALA A 217 6.39 3.54 8.15
N VAL A 218 5.60 4.60 8.19
CA VAL A 218 5.96 5.87 8.81
C VAL A 218 4.87 6.33 9.79
N ASP A 219 5.26 7.05 10.84
CA ASP A 219 4.30 7.71 11.73
C ASP A 219 3.63 8.90 10.99
N LEU A 220 2.40 8.67 10.55
CA LEU A 220 1.63 9.63 9.76
C LEU A 220 1.34 10.93 10.51
N ARG A 221 1.35 10.92 11.85
CA ARG A 221 1.16 12.13 12.65
C ARG A 221 2.44 12.93 12.79
N LEU A 222 3.60 12.27 12.84
CA LEU A 222 4.89 12.96 12.85
C LEU A 222 5.15 13.65 11.51
N LEU A 223 4.75 13.03 10.40
CA LEU A 223 4.80 13.62 9.07
C LEU A 223 3.73 14.68 8.80
N GLY A 224 2.74 14.85 9.69
CA GLY A 224 1.63 15.79 9.46
C GLY A 224 0.62 15.33 8.41
N ALA A 225 0.67 14.06 7.97
CA ALA A 225 -0.26 13.48 7.00
C ALA A 225 -1.68 13.24 7.56
N VAL A 226 -1.86 13.31 8.89
CA VAL A 226 -3.17 13.19 9.55
C VAL A 226 -3.34 14.33 10.56
N PRO A 227 -4.43 15.11 10.49
CA PRO A 227 -4.69 16.19 11.44
C PRO A 227 -4.86 15.68 12.88
N PRO A 228 -4.61 16.52 13.90
CA PRO A 228 -4.78 16.12 15.29
C PRO A 228 -6.23 15.77 15.59
N ARG A 229 -6.44 14.75 16.42
CA ARG A 229 -7.78 14.28 16.83
C ARG A 229 -8.64 15.35 17.53
N HIS A 230 -8.00 16.37 18.13
CA HIS A 230 -8.67 17.48 18.80
C HIS A 230 -8.03 18.81 18.34
N PRO A 231 -8.48 19.39 17.22
CA PRO A 231 -7.88 20.60 16.65
C PRO A 231 -7.93 21.79 17.63
N ALA A 232 -9.03 21.96 18.38
CA ALA A 232 -9.17 23.02 19.37
C ALA A 232 -8.15 22.93 20.52
N LEU A 233 -7.88 21.72 21.03
CA LEU A 233 -6.87 21.49 22.07
C LEU A 233 -5.43 21.61 21.53
N ALA A 234 -5.22 21.29 20.26
CA ALA A 234 -3.94 21.46 19.61
C ALA A 234 -3.59 22.93 19.37
N TRP A 235 -4.60 23.77 19.11
CA TRP A 235 -4.44 25.23 18.97
C TRP A 235 -4.02 25.90 20.29
N LEU A 236 -4.54 25.43 21.43
CA LEU A 236 -4.19 25.93 22.76
C LEU A 236 -2.79 25.52 23.23
N ASN A 237 -2.08 24.65 22.51
CA ASN A 237 -0.72 24.26 22.87
C ASN A 237 0.27 25.24 22.22
N PRO A 238 0.97 26.09 23.00
CA PRO A 238 1.92 27.05 22.43
C PRO A 238 3.23 26.39 21.96
N VAL A 239 3.52 25.16 22.39
CA VAL A 239 4.82 24.52 22.18
C VAL A 239 5.11 24.22 20.69
N PRO A 240 4.16 23.70 19.87
CA PRO A 240 4.34 23.61 18.42
C PRO A 240 4.54 24.98 17.76
N GLY A 241 3.80 26.01 18.18
CA GLY A 241 3.91 27.37 17.64
C GLY A 241 5.27 28.01 17.93
N ALA A 242 5.73 27.94 19.18
CA ALA A 242 7.04 28.44 19.60
C ALA A 242 8.21 27.70 18.93
N ARG A 243 8.09 26.37 18.76
CA ARG A 243 9.08 25.59 18.00
C ARG A 243 9.12 26.00 16.54
N ARG A 244 7.95 26.20 15.91
CA ARG A 244 7.85 26.67 14.53
C ARG A 244 8.35 28.10 14.36
N LEU A 245 8.23 28.96 15.36
CA LEU A 245 8.80 30.33 15.37
C LEU A 245 10.34 30.32 15.47
N GLY A 246 10.89 29.59 16.43
CA GLY A 246 12.35 29.42 16.55
C GLY A 246 12.96 28.61 15.40
N ALA A 247 12.17 27.73 14.79
CA ALA A 247 12.50 27.10 13.52
C ALA A 247 12.36 28.10 12.37
N ALA A 248 11.36 28.97 12.30
CA ALA A 248 11.14 29.88 11.17
C ALA A 248 12.35 30.77 10.87
N TRP A 249 13.06 31.25 11.91
CA TRP A 249 14.31 32.01 11.70
C TRP A 249 15.48 31.12 11.23
N ARG A 250 15.59 29.89 11.74
CA ARG A 250 16.56 28.90 11.25
C ARG A 250 16.23 28.45 9.83
N VAL A 251 14.95 28.24 9.53
CA VAL A 251 14.33 27.79 8.29
C VAL A 251 14.43 28.86 7.22
N GLY A 252 14.29 30.15 7.55
CA GLY A 252 14.52 31.24 6.60
C GLY A 252 15.96 31.25 6.08
N ARG A 253 16.95 31.15 6.97
CA ARG A 253 18.37 31.04 6.59
C ARG A 253 18.72 29.69 5.96
N LEU A 254 18.09 28.61 6.41
CA LEU A 254 18.26 27.30 5.83
C LEU A 254 17.70 27.29 4.40
N SER A 255 16.51 27.83 4.16
CA SER A 255 15.90 27.88 2.83
C SER A 255 16.77 28.61 1.81
N SER A 256 17.50 29.66 2.21
CA SER A 256 18.42 30.38 1.33
C SER A 256 19.76 29.67 1.11
N THR A 257 20.21 28.83 2.06
CA THR A 257 21.52 28.14 1.99
C THR A 257 21.43 26.68 1.54
N LEU A 258 20.25 26.06 1.68
CA LEU A 258 19.99 24.66 1.40
C LEU A 258 20.31 24.25 -0.04
N PRO A 259 20.04 25.06 -1.09
CA PRO A 259 20.45 24.71 -2.45
C PRO A 259 21.98 24.56 -2.59
N GLY A 260 22.76 25.41 -1.92
CA GLY A 260 24.22 25.32 -1.89
C GLY A 260 24.68 24.07 -1.15
N LEU A 261 24.16 23.85 0.05
CA LEU A 261 24.48 22.64 0.85
C LEU A 261 24.12 21.34 0.15
N ALA A 262 23.02 21.33 -0.63
CA ALA A 262 22.63 20.20 -1.45
C ALA A 262 23.59 19.97 -2.62
N THR A 263 24.01 21.05 -3.28
CA THR A 263 25.01 21.00 -4.35
C THR A 263 26.34 20.45 -3.84
N ASP A 264 26.81 20.93 -2.69
CA ASP A 264 28.06 20.48 -2.07
C ASP A 264 27.99 18.99 -1.68
N LEU A 265 26.90 18.57 -1.02
CA LEU A 265 26.71 17.16 -0.65
C LEU A 265 26.66 16.26 -1.89
N VAL A 266 25.97 16.68 -2.95
CA VAL A 266 25.91 15.95 -4.21
C VAL A 266 27.30 15.84 -4.85
N ALA A 267 28.05 16.94 -4.90
CA ALA A 267 29.40 16.94 -5.46
C ALA A 267 30.37 16.04 -4.67
N ASP A 268 30.28 16.02 -3.35
CA ASP A 268 31.09 15.14 -2.50
C ASP A 268 30.70 13.66 -2.68
N VAL A 269 29.41 13.35 -2.80
CA VAL A 269 28.94 11.99 -3.11
C VAL A 269 29.45 11.55 -4.48
N ASP A 270 29.30 12.39 -5.51
CA ASP A 270 29.75 12.09 -6.87
C ASP A 270 31.25 11.83 -6.92
N ARG A 271 32.05 12.69 -6.29
CA ARG A 271 33.50 12.51 -6.17
C ARG A 271 33.83 11.16 -5.54
N ARG A 272 33.16 10.83 -4.43
CA ARG A 272 33.40 9.56 -3.73
C ARG A 272 32.96 8.33 -4.54
N LEU A 273 31.87 8.42 -5.29
CA LEU A 273 31.41 7.35 -6.17
C LEU A 273 32.42 7.09 -7.31
N VAL A 274 32.95 8.15 -7.93
CA VAL A 274 33.99 8.08 -8.98
C VAL A 274 35.28 7.46 -8.43
N GLU A 275 35.71 7.88 -7.24
CA GLU A 275 36.93 7.39 -6.60
C GLU A 275 36.83 5.95 -6.09
N THR A 276 35.63 5.38 -5.99
CA THR A 276 35.43 4.02 -5.47
C THR A 276 35.85 2.99 -6.53
N PRO A 277 36.85 2.12 -6.25
CA PRO A 277 37.26 1.04 -7.15
C PRO A 277 36.11 0.08 -7.49
N SER A 278 36.34 -0.78 -8.49
CA SER A 278 35.39 -1.86 -8.79
C SER A 278 35.19 -2.74 -7.55
N THR A 279 33.95 -3.19 -7.30
CA THR A 279 33.63 -3.88 -6.04
C THR A 279 34.44 -5.17 -5.86
N GLY A 280 34.78 -5.86 -6.95
CA GLY A 280 35.59 -7.08 -6.93
C GLY A 280 37.05 -6.86 -6.51
N GLU A 281 37.60 -5.66 -6.75
CA GLU A 281 38.99 -5.30 -6.44
C GLU A 281 39.17 -4.82 -5.00
N LEU A 282 38.10 -4.40 -4.33
CA LEU A 282 38.17 -3.84 -2.99
C LEU A 282 38.63 -4.88 -1.95
N PRO A 283 39.68 -4.63 -1.14
CA PRO A 283 39.97 -5.44 0.04
C PRO A 283 38.76 -5.49 1.00
N THR A 284 38.61 -6.57 1.77
CA THR A 284 37.45 -6.74 2.67
C THR A 284 37.29 -5.60 3.68
N VAL A 285 38.40 -5.08 4.21
CA VAL A 285 38.40 -3.93 5.14
C VAL A 285 37.85 -2.68 4.45
N GLU A 286 38.30 -2.40 3.22
CA GLU A 286 37.82 -1.26 2.43
C GLU A 286 36.35 -1.44 2.05
N LEU A 287 35.93 -2.64 1.65
CA LEU A 287 34.53 -2.97 1.38
C LEU A 287 33.62 -2.64 2.58
N ILE A 288 34.02 -3.05 3.79
CA ILE A 288 33.27 -2.74 5.03
C ILE A 288 33.27 -1.24 5.28
N SER A 289 34.39 -0.56 5.10
CA SER A 289 34.51 0.90 5.30
C SER A 289 33.60 1.67 4.32
N THR A 290 33.54 1.26 3.06
CA THR A 290 32.67 1.83 2.02
C THR A 290 31.20 1.56 2.34
N LEU A 291 30.85 0.36 2.79
CA LEU A 291 29.49 0.09 3.27
C LEU A 291 29.10 0.94 4.49
N ARG A 292 30.01 1.16 5.45
CA ARG A 292 29.78 2.07 6.58
C ARG A 292 29.55 3.50 6.10
N TRP A 293 30.37 3.97 5.15
CA TRP A 293 30.21 5.29 4.54
C TRP A 293 28.85 5.44 3.83
N THR A 294 28.47 4.49 2.96
CA THR A 294 27.17 4.55 2.24
C THR A 294 25.99 4.67 3.21
N ARG A 295 26.00 3.90 4.31
CA ARG A 295 24.96 4.01 5.35
C ARG A 295 24.95 5.36 6.05
N SER A 296 26.12 5.96 6.26
CA SER A 296 26.25 7.27 6.91
C SER A 296 25.78 8.39 5.99
N VAL A 297 26.22 8.38 4.72
CA VAL A 297 25.88 9.46 3.77
C VAL A 297 24.40 9.44 3.38
N LEU A 298 23.75 8.26 3.36
CA LEU A 298 22.30 8.16 3.18
C LEU A 298 21.51 8.95 4.24
N VAL A 299 22.01 9.04 5.49
CA VAL A 299 21.35 9.86 6.52
C VAL A 299 21.32 11.33 6.11
N SER A 300 22.46 11.86 5.65
CA SER A 300 22.57 13.26 5.20
C SER A 300 21.73 13.53 3.96
N LEU A 301 21.78 12.61 2.98
CA LEU A 301 20.99 12.71 1.75
C LEU A 301 19.48 12.72 2.05
N HIS A 302 18.98 11.79 2.88
CA HIS A 302 17.57 11.75 3.27
C HIS A 302 17.15 12.99 4.07
N ALA A 303 18.02 13.50 4.95
CA ALA A 303 17.72 14.71 5.72
C ALA A 303 17.58 15.93 4.79
N GLN A 304 18.54 16.14 3.88
CA GLN A 304 18.49 17.27 2.95
C GLN A 304 17.38 17.12 1.92
N GLU A 305 17.08 15.90 1.44
CA GLU A 305 15.96 15.67 0.52
C GLU A 305 14.63 16.04 1.17
N ALA A 306 14.40 15.60 2.41
CA ALA A 306 13.19 15.92 3.17
C ALA A 306 13.07 17.42 3.47
N LEU A 307 14.18 18.09 3.81
CA LEU A 307 14.22 19.54 4.00
C LEU A 307 13.96 20.29 2.69
N ALA A 308 14.56 19.84 1.59
CA ALA A 308 14.37 20.45 0.27
C ALA A 308 12.91 20.32 -0.16
N GLY A 309 12.28 19.16 0.05
CA GLY A 309 10.86 18.97 -0.21
C GLY A 309 9.92 19.78 0.67
N ALA A 310 10.36 20.18 1.87
CA ALA A 310 9.57 20.99 2.78
C ALA A 310 9.74 22.50 2.57
N LEU A 311 10.90 22.95 2.08
CA LEU A 311 11.31 24.36 2.11
C LEU A 311 11.52 24.98 0.73
N LEU A 312 11.88 24.20 -0.29
CA LEU A 312 12.16 24.71 -1.62
C LEU A 312 10.90 24.66 -2.50
N PRO A 313 10.78 25.57 -3.48
CA PRO A 313 9.68 25.53 -4.43
C PRO A 313 9.69 24.23 -5.25
N GLU A 314 8.52 23.91 -5.80
CA GLU A 314 8.34 22.72 -6.63
C GLU A 314 9.18 22.79 -7.90
N ALA A 315 9.77 21.65 -8.24
CA ALA A 315 10.56 21.46 -9.44
C ALA A 315 9.66 21.11 -10.63
N HIS A 316 9.88 21.76 -11.77
CA HIS A 316 9.24 21.42 -13.05
C HIS A 316 9.92 20.27 -13.80
N VAL A 317 11.15 19.91 -13.40
CA VAL A 317 11.93 18.84 -14.00
C VAL A 317 12.23 17.83 -12.90
N THR A 318 11.95 16.56 -13.17
CA THR A 318 12.07 15.49 -12.19
C THR A 318 13.11 14.45 -12.63
N ALA A 319 13.84 13.86 -11.68
CA ALA A 319 14.88 12.86 -11.95
C ALA A 319 14.37 11.67 -12.79
N ALA A 320 13.18 11.13 -12.48
CA ALA A 320 12.58 10.06 -13.26
C ALA A 320 12.05 10.53 -14.63
N GLY A 321 11.72 11.82 -14.81
CA GLY A 321 11.41 12.37 -16.14
C GLY A 321 12.65 12.40 -17.03
N THR A 322 13.76 12.90 -16.49
CA THR A 322 15.06 12.82 -17.17
C THR A 322 15.48 11.38 -17.43
N ALA A 323 15.26 10.48 -16.47
CA ALA A 323 15.53 9.06 -16.60
C ALA A 323 14.71 8.41 -17.72
N LEU A 324 13.42 8.74 -17.82
CA LEU A 324 12.53 8.22 -18.85
C LEU A 324 12.98 8.69 -20.23
N ALA A 325 13.25 9.99 -20.39
CA ALA A 325 13.77 10.54 -21.65
C ALA A 325 15.09 9.84 -22.06
N THR A 326 16.00 9.64 -21.10
CA THR A 326 17.29 8.98 -21.33
C THR A 326 17.12 7.50 -21.69
N LEU A 327 16.20 6.80 -21.04
CA LEU A 327 15.90 5.40 -21.33
C LEU A 327 15.31 5.23 -22.74
N THR A 328 14.38 6.11 -23.12
CA THR A 328 13.78 6.13 -24.46
C THR A 328 14.84 6.36 -25.52
N GLU A 329 15.70 7.35 -25.33
CA GLU A 329 16.81 7.65 -26.25
C GLU A 329 17.81 6.48 -26.36
N SER A 330 18.19 5.87 -25.24
CA SER A 330 19.11 4.73 -25.23
C SER A 330 18.56 3.54 -26.01
N ARG A 331 17.26 3.24 -25.83
CA ARG A 331 16.58 2.16 -26.56
C ARG A 331 16.30 2.50 -28.01
N TYR A 332 16.15 3.78 -28.35
CA TYR A 332 16.05 4.21 -29.74
C TYR A 332 17.36 3.96 -30.48
N ARG A 333 18.50 4.25 -29.84
CA ARG A 333 19.84 4.00 -30.41
C ARG A 333 20.15 2.52 -30.56
N ASP A 334 19.87 1.71 -29.54
CA ASP A 334 20.11 0.27 -29.58
C ASP A 334 19.15 -0.49 -28.67
N ARG A 335 18.23 -1.24 -29.29
CA ARG A 335 17.24 -2.07 -28.58
C ARG A 335 17.80 -3.37 -28.01
N SER A 336 19.02 -3.76 -28.39
CA SER A 336 19.66 -5.00 -27.95
C SER A 336 20.40 -4.86 -26.62
N LEU A 337 20.58 -3.63 -26.12
CA LEU A 337 21.22 -3.38 -24.84
C LEU A 337 20.43 -3.99 -23.69
N SER A 338 21.11 -4.76 -22.85
CA SER A 338 20.57 -5.23 -21.58
C SER A 338 20.38 -4.08 -20.59
N ASP A 339 19.43 -4.22 -19.66
CA ASP A 339 19.18 -3.22 -18.61
C ASP A 339 20.43 -2.86 -17.81
N HIS A 340 21.32 -3.83 -17.57
CA HIS A 340 22.61 -3.61 -16.90
C HIS A 340 23.56 -2.73 -17.72
N GLN A 341 23.58 -2.89 -19.05
CA GLN A 341 24.39 -2.05 -19.93
C GLN A 341 23.84 -0.62 -20.00
N VAL A 342 22.52 -0.48 -20.09
CA VAL A 342 21.88 0.85 -20.06
C VAL A 342 22.18 1.57 -18.75
N VAL A 343 22.03 0.90 -17.61
CA VAL A 343 22.34 1.48 -16.29
C VAL A 343 23.81 1.84 -16.13
N ALA A 344 24.71 1.03 -16.69
CA ALA A 344 26.15 1.30 -16.64
C ALA A 344 26.55 2.52 -17.50
N ALA A 345 25.87 2.74 -18.63
CA ALA A 345 26.10 3.90 -19.50
C ALA A 345 25.38 5.16 -19.01
N GLU A 346 24.15 5.01 -18.51
CA GLU A 346 23.25 6.10 -18.15
C GLU A 346 22.65 5.88 -16.75
N PRO A 347 23.42 6.09 -15.66
CA PRO A 347 22.96 5.80 -14.29
C PRO A 347 21.72 6.57 -13.84
N VAL A 348 21.34 7.64 -14.56
CA VAL A 348 20.09 8.38 -14.31
C VAL A 348 18.86 7.48 -14.39
N VAL A 349 18.88 6.43 -15.23
CA VAL A 349 17.75 5.49 -15.39
C VAL A 349 17.40 4.74 -14.12
N LEU A 350 18.31 4.68 -13.14
CA LEU A 350 18.05 4.07 -11.83
C LEU A 350 16.90 4.78 -11.08
N ALA A 351 16.61 6.05 -11.38
CA ALA A 351 15.47 6.76 -10.79
C ALA A 351 14.11 6.10 -11.09
N LEU A 352 14.04 5.20 -12.09
CA LEU A 352 12.85 4.42 -12.45
C LEU A 352 12.74 3.08 -11.71
N THR A 353 13.67 2.78 -10.78
CA THR A 353 13.76 1.48 -10.12
C THR A 353 13.89 1.63 -8.62
N ALA A 354 13.28 0.71 -7.87
CA ALA A 354 13.50 0.59 -6.43
C ALA A 354 14.79 -0.20 -6.11
N PRO A 355 15.47 0.07 -4.98
CA PRO A 355 16.53 -0.80 -4.49
C PRO A 355 16.03 -2.22 -4.23
N SER A 356 16.85 -3.21 -4.57
CA SER A 356 16.67 -4.58 -4.10
C SER A 356 18.00 -5.33 -4.07
N LEU A 357 18.27 -6.08 -3.00
CA LEU A 357 19.45 -6.95 -2.96
C LEU A 357 19.31 -8.13 -3.92
N TRP A 358 18.10 -8.60 -4.19
CA TRP A 358 17.85 -9.87 -4.91
C TRP A 358 16.89 -9.75 -6.09
N GLY A 359 16.11 -8.68 -6.15
CA GLY A 359 15.34 -8.34 -7.34
C GLY A 359 16.29 -8.24 -8.54
N GLU A 360 15.87 -8.83 -9.65
CA GLU A 360 16.51 -8.56 -10.93
C GLU A 360 16.27 -7.09 -11.25
N LEU A 361 17.34 -6.39 -11.63
CA LEU A 361 17.24 -5.02 -12.12
C LEU A 361 16.49 -5.07 -13.45
N ARG A 362 15.22 -4.67 -13.42
CA ARG A 362 14.35 -4.59 -14.59
C ARG A 362 14.02 -3.12 -14.82
N LEU A 363 14.51 -2.57 -15.92
CA LEU A 363 14.02 -1.28 -16.38
C LEU A 363 12.62 -1.50 -16.98
N PRO A 364 11.73 -0.52 -16.86
CA PRO A 364 10.39 -0.66 -17.44
C PRO A 364 10.43 -1.08 -18.92
N PRO A 365 9.54 -1.93 -19.43
CA PRO A 365 9.62 -2.46 -20.80
C PRO A 365 9.52 -1.35 -21.87
N PRO A 366 10.03 -1.59 -23.10
CA PRO A 366 9.80 -0.68 -24.22
C PRO A 366 8.31 -0.60 -24.56
N GLU A 367 7.87 0.54 -25.11
CA GLU A 367 6.46 0.77 -25.46
C GLU A 367 5.87 -0.39 -26.27
N PRO A 368 4.67 -0.90 -25.93
CA PRO A 368 3.93 -1.76 -26.83
C PRO A 368 3.45 -0.90 -28.02
N VAL A 369 3.99 -1.17 -29.21
CA VAL A 369 3.52 -0.52 -30.44
C VAL A 369 2.07 -0.96 -30.69
N HIS A 370 1.10 -0.10 -30.41
CA HIS A 370 -0.23 -0.23 -30.97
C HIS A 370 -0.15 0.14 -32.45
N HIS A 371 -0.26 -0.85 -33.35
CA HIS A 371 -0.54 -0.61 -34.75
C HIS A 371 -1.95 -0.02 -34.88
N ASN A 372 -2.09 1.28 -34.67
CA ASN A 372 -3.29 1.99 -35.11
C ASN A 372 -3.26 2.01 -36.64
N GLY A 373 -4.13 1.18 -37.22
CA GLY A 373 -4.45 1.23 -38.64
C GLY A 373 -5.08 2.59 -38.96
N ALA A 374 -4.26 3.50 -39.48
CA ALA A 374 -4.70 4.65 -40.23
C ALA A 374 -4.07 4.55 -41.63
N SER A 375 -4.94 4.38 -42.60
CA SER A 375 -4.69 4.26 -44.03
C SER A 375 -3.69 5.31 -44.54
N ALA A 376 -2.58 4.85 -45.10
CA ALA A 376 -1.79 5.60 -46.06
C ALA A 376 -1.58 4.70 -47.29
N THR A 377 -2.43 4.93 -48.29
CA THR A 377 -2.27 4.44 -49.66
C THR A 377 -0.90 4.82 -50.22
N ALA A 378 -0.06 3.83 -50.49
CA ALA A 378 1.04 3.94 -51.46
C ALA A 378 1.38 2.58 -52.06
N ALA A 379 0.93 2.42 -53.31
CA ALA A 379 1.45 1.61 -54.41
C ALA A 379 2.19 0.29 -54.09
N THR A 380 1.48 -0.79 -54.41
CA THR A 380 1.92 -2.05 -55.01
C THR A 380 3.28 -1.97 -55.73
N THR A 381 4.25 -2.77 -55.29
CA THR A 381 5.11 -3.53 -56.22
C THR A 381 5.42 -4.88 -55.60
N THR A 382 4.84 -5.89 -56.25
CA THR A 382 5.01 -7.31 -56.04
C THR A 382 6.48 -7.73 -56.18
N THR A 383 6.98 -8.52 -55.25
CA THR A 383 7.86 -9.64 -55.58
C THR A 383 7.72 -10.71 -54.50
N ALA A 384 7.09 -11.80 -54.89
CA ALA A 384 6.91 -13.01 -54.11
C ALA A 384 8.25 -13.72 -53.91
N THR A 385 8.39 -14.48 -52.82
CA THR A 385 8.75 -15.92 -52.85
C THR A 385 8.46 -16.54 -51.47
N SER A 386 7.44 -17.41 -51.43
CA SER A 386 7.43 -18.80 -50.91
C SER A 386 8.23 -19.12 -49.63
N ALA A 387 7.76 -19.87 -48.63
CA ALA A 387 6.56 -20.69 -48.45
C ALA A 387 6.50 -21.24 -47.01
N ALA A 388 5.26 -21.36 -46.53
CA ALA A 388 4.64 -22.54 -45.91
C ALA A 388 5.07 -23.08 -44.52
N THR A 389 4.12 -22.87 -43.57
CA THR A 389 3.30 -23.92 -42.91
C THR A 389 3.95 -24.81 -41.86
N THR A 390 3.49 -24.71 -40.60
CA THR A 390 2.41 -25.58 -40.07
C THR A 390 2.03 -25.15 -38.64
N THR A 391 0.77 -24.76 -38.49
CA THR A 391 0.05 -24.56 -37.23
C THR A 391 -0.39 -25.91 -36.68
N THR A 392 -0.20 -26.19 -35.38
CA THR A 392 -1.19 -26.99 -34.63
C THR A 392 -1.35 -26.43 -33.22
N HIS A 393 -2.59 -26.01 -32.95
CA HIS A 393 -3.12 -25.63 -31.66
C HIS A 393 -3.52 -26.90 -30.89
N THR A 394 -3.21 -27.00 -29.60
CA THR A 394 -4.00 -27.77 -28.63
C THR A 394 -3.90 -27.15 -27.24
N ALA A 395 -5.02 -27.14 -26.54
CA ALA A 395 -5.25 -26.44 -25.29
C ALA A 395 -5.07 -27.33 -24.04
N ALA A 396 -4.85 -26.65 -22.91
CA ALA A 396 -5.12 -27.06 -21.52
C ALA A 396 -4.16 -28.03 -20.81
N LYS A 397 -3.43 -27.53 -19.80
CA LYS A 397 -3.69 -27.78 -18.35
C LYS A 397 -2.59 -27.15 -17.48
N ALA A 398 -2.99 -26.28 -16.56
CA ALA A 398 -2.13 -25.78 -15.51
C ALA A 398 -1.78 -26.91 -14.54
N THR A 399 -0.50 -27.30 -14.50
CA THR A 399 0.05 -28.17 -13.46
C THR A 399 1.36 -27.58 -12.97
N SER A 400 1.41 -27.31 -11.68
CA SER A 400 2.59 -26.88 -10.91
C SER A 400 3.78 -27.80 -11.19
N THR A 401 4.88 -27.24 -11.70
CA THR A 401 6.14 -27.97 -11.85
C THR A 401 7.27 -27.17 -11.21
N LEU A 402 7.86 -27.75 -10.17
CA LEU A 402 9.10 -27.31 -9.52
C LEU A 402 10.21 -27.21 -10.57
N HIS A 403 10.64 -26.00 -10.91
CA HIS A 403 11.81 -25.81 -11.75
C HIS A 403 13.08 -25.90 -10.90
N THR A 404 13.77 -27.03 -11.04
CA THR A 404 15.19 -27.18 -10.70
C THR A 404 15.97 -26.19 -11.58
N PHE A 405 16.58 -25.17 -10.99
CA PHE A 405 17.39 -24.19 -11.70
C PHE A 405 18.86 -24.63 -11.72
N THR A 406 19.35 -24.94 -12.91
CA THR A 406 20.78 -25.14 -13.20
C THR A 406 21.46 -23.77 -13.22
N LEU A 407 22.38 -23.53 -12.29
CA LEU A 407 23.21 -22.32 -12.25
C LEU A 407 24.07 -22.22 -13.51
N HIS A 408 23.70 -21.34 -14.44
CA HIS A 408 24.65 -20.86 -15.45
C HIS A 408 25.60 -19.88 -14.76
N THR A 409 26.85 -20.32 -14.58
CA THR A 409 27.99 -19.49 -14.20
C THR A 409 28.34 -18.56 -15.35
N SER A 410 27.59 -17.46 -15.51
CA SER A 410 28.02 -16.35 -16.34
C SER A 410 28.99 -15.51 -15.53
N THR A 411 30.26 -15.50 -15.95
CA THR A 411 31.30 -14.58 -15.46
C THR A 411 30.83 -13.14 -15.68
N LEU A 412 30.24 -12.53 -14.65
CA LEU A 412 29.87 -11.12 -14.66
C LEU A 412 31.14 -10.28 -14.62
N HIS A 413 31.51 -9.72 -15.77
CA HIS A 413 32.49 -8.65 -15.87
C HIS A 413 31.87 -7.41 -15.21
N THR A 414 32.21 -7.17 -13.94
CA THR A 414 31.74 -6.01 -13.17
C THR A 414 32.53 -4.77 -13.55
N SER A 415 32.07 -4.02 -14.55
CA SER A 415 32.58 -2.66 -14.80
C SER A 415 32.15 -1.70 -13.69
N PRO A 416 33.00 -0.73 -13.29
CA PRO A 416 32.58 0.35 -12.41
C PRO A 416 31.38 1.08 -13.04
N LEU A 417 30.50 1.67 -12.22
CA LEU A 417 29.56 2.67 -12.72
C LEU A 417 30.40 3.77 -13.33
N ARG A 418 30.50 3.82 -14.67
CA ARG A 418 31.04 4.99 -15.35
C ARG A 418 29.99 6.08 -15.14
N THR A 419 30.20 6.90 -14.12
CA THR A 419 29.53 8.18 -14.02
C THR A 419 30.12 9.04 -15.13
N THR A 420 29.53 9.01 -16.32
CA THR A 420 29.57 10.20 -17.17
C THR A 420 29.03 11.34 -16.30
N PRO A 421 29.79 12.42 -16.09
CA PRO A 421 29.27 13.54 -15.32
C PRO A 421 28.05 14.07 -16.10
N LEU A 422 26.85 13.78 -15.61
CA LEU A 422 25.70 14.63 -15.89
C LEU A 422 26.17 16.04 -15.55
N SER A 423 26.17 16.95 -16.53
CA SER A 423 26.60 18.33 -16.33
C SER A 423 26.05 18.86 -14.99
N PRO A 424 26.91 19.37 -14.09
CA PRO A 424 26.44 19.98 -12.86
C PRO A 424 25.49 21.12 -13.24
N GLY A 425 24.18 20.96 -12.91
CA GLY A 425 23.14 21.95 -13.19
C GLY A 425 21.86 21.45 -13.88
N ALA A 426 21.75 20.18 -14.30
CA ALA A 426 20.56 19.71 -15.04
C ALA A 426 19.32 19.42 -14.17
N LEU A 427 19.50 19.06 -12.89
CA LEU A 427 18.40 18.69 -12.00
C LEU A 427 18.26 19.66 -10.83
N PRO A 428 17.03 20.01 -10.44
CA PRO A 428 16.78 20.78 -9.21
C PRO A 428 17.36 20.07 -7.97
N PRO A 429 17.76 20.81 -6.91
CA PRO A 429 18.49 20.24 -5.77
C PRO A 429 17.85 19.00 -5.14
N ARG A 430 16.52 19.02 -4.96
CA ARG A 430 15.78 17.88 -4.41
C ARG A 430 15.88 16.63 -5.29
N GLU A 431 15.77 16.81 -6.61
CA GLU A 431 15.83 15.74 -7.59
C GLU A 431 17.25 15.17 -7.72
N ALA A 432 18.25 16.05 -7.66
CA ALA A 432 19.66 15.63 -7.60
C ALA A 432 19.94 14.77 -6.36
N LEU A 433 19.46 15.18 -5.17
CA LEU A 433 19.59 14.41 -3.92
C LEU A 433 18.90 13.04 -4.03
N ARG A 434 17.67 12.98 -4.55
CA ARG A 434 16.92 11.72 -4.78
C ARG A 434 17.69 10.76 -5.67
N LEU A 435 18.27 11.27 -6.76
CA LEU A 435 19.07 10.45 -7.66
C LEU A 435 20.31 9.89 -6.96
N ARG A 436 21.02 10.70 -6.16
CA ARG A 436 22.20 10.25 -5.41
C ARG A 436 21.87 9.25 -4.31
N ILE A 437 20.70 9.36 -3.66
CA ILE A 437 20.19 8.31 -2.76
C ILE A 437 20.14 6.98 -3.50
N ARG A 438 19.53 6.95 -4.69
CA ARG A 438 19.42 5.73 -5.48
C ARG A 438 20.77 5.18 -5.94
N TRP A 439 21.69 6.04 -6.37
CA TRP A 439 23.06 5.63 -6.73
C TRP A 439 23.84 5.02 -5.57
N VAL A 440 23.78 5.65 -4.39
CA VAL A 440 24.43 5.12 -3.18
C VAL A 440 23.82 3.78 -2.76
N GLN A 441 22.50 3.64 -2.85
CA GLN A 441 21.83 2.35 -2.61
C GLN A 441 22.21 1.28 -3.65
N GLU A 442 22.38 1.64 -4.93
CA GLU A 442 22.88 0.72 -5.96
C GLU A 442 24.31 0.25 -5.66
N LEU A 443 25.19 1.17 -5.22
CA LEU A 443 26.52 0.80 -4.74
C LEU A 443 26.44 -0.15 -3.53
N GLN A 444 25.52 0.08 -2.58
CA GLN A 444 25.29 -0.85 -1.47
C GLN A 444 24.90 -2.24 -1.96
N VAL A 445 23.98 -2.34 -2.92
CA VAL A 445 23.57 -3.63 -3.50
C VAL A 445 24.78 -4.37 -4.07
N ARG A 446 25.63 -3.69 -4.84
CA ARG A 446 26.83 -4.28 -5.44
C ARG A 446 27.84 -4.73 -4.38
N LEU A 447 28.11 -3.90 -3.38
CA LEU A 447 29.02 -4.22 -2.27
C LEU A 447 28.51 -5.41 -1.45
N VAL A 448 27.21 -5.49 -1.17
CA VAL A 448 26.62 -6.60 -0.42
C VAL A 448 26.64 -7.89 -1.24
N ARG A 449 26.34 -7.85 -2.54
CA ARG A 449 26.42 -9.02 -3.42
C ARG A 449 27.84 -9.57 -3.51
N GLU A 450 28.83 -8.68 -3.61
CA GLU A 450 30.24 -9.07 -3.60
C GLU A 450 30.66 -9.65 -2.24
N ALA A 451 30.24 -9.03 -1.15
CA ALA A 451 30.45 -9.55 0.21
C ALA A 451 29.83 -10.96 0.40
N ALA A 452 28.62 -11.16 -0.10
CA ALA A 452 27.92 -12.45 -0.08
C ALA A 452 28.70 -13.52 -0.88
N ARG A 453 29.19 -13.16 -2.07
CA ARG A 453 30.05 -14.02 -2.89
C ARG A 453 31.31 -14.43 -2.14
N ARG A 454 31.98 -13.50 -1.45
CA ARG A 454 33.16 -13.81 -0.63
C ARG A 454 32.87 -14.72 0.56
N LEU A 455 31.72 -14.54 1.20
CA LEU A 455 31.29 -15.42 2.30
C LEU A 455 30.96 -16.83 1.81
N LEU A 456 30.32 -16.94 0.64
CA LEU A 456 30.04 -18.22 -0.02
C LEU A 456 31.34 -18.95 -0.39
N VAL A 457 32.30 -18.27 -1.03
CA VAL A 457 33.60 -18.87 -1.42
C VAL A 457 34.40 -19.32 -0.20
N ARG A 458 34.30 -18.60 0.93
CA ARG A 458 34.92 -19.01 2.21
C ARG A 458 34.20 -20.16 2.92
N GLY A 459 33.07 -20.63 2.39
CA GLY A 459 32.24 -21.65 3.03
C GLY A 459 31.50 -21.17 4.29
N VAL A 460 31.45 -19.86 4.54
CA VAL A 460 30.72 -19.28 5.68
C VAL A 460 29.21 -19.33 5.42
N LEU A 461 28.78 -19.03 4.18
CA LEU A 461 27.38 -19.14 3.77
C LEU A 461 27.20 -20.31 2.82
N GLY A 462 26.11 -21.08 2.98
CA GLY A 462 25.72 -22.11 2.00
C GLY A 462 25.11 -21.52 0.71
N GLU A 463 24.52 -20.33 0.79
CA GLU A 463 23.93 -19.64 -0.36
C GLU A 463 24.09 -18.12 -0.22
N ALA A 464 24.47 -17.43 -1.29
CA ALA A 464 24.69 -15.98 -1.28
C ALA A 464 23.43 -15.18 -0.88
N ARG A 465 22.23 -15.61 -1.30
CA ARG A 465 20.96 -14.92 -1.01
C ARG A 465 20.63 -14.87 0.50
N ARG A 466 21.11 -15.85 1.27
CA ARG A 466 20.88 -15.91 2.72
C ARG A 466 21.56 -14.78 3.49
N VAL A 467 22.50 -14.04 2.90
CA VAL A 467 23.09 -12.86 3.54
C VAL A 467 22.03 -11.80 3.89
N GLY A 468 20.90 -11.76 3.16
CA GLY A 468 19.79 -10.84 3.45
C GLY A 468 19.14 -11.07 4.82
N LEU A 469 19.25 -12.29 5.36
CA LEU A 469 18.69 -12.70 6.65
C LEU A 469 19.51 -12.19 7.86
N LEU A 470 20.72 -11.68 7.61
CA LEU A 470 21.57 -11.10 8.63
C LEU A 470 21.13 -9.68 8.96
N ARG A 471 21.22 -9.30 10.23
CA ARG A 471 21.25 -7.89 10.62
C ARG A 471 22.60 -7.29 10.28
N TRP A 472 22.67 -5.96 10.13
CA TRP A 472 23.89 -5.24 9.77
C TRP A 472 25.11 -5.61 10.65
N LYS A 473 24.91 -5.71 11.97
CA LYS A 473 26.00 -6.10 12.90
C LYS A 473 26.49 -7.53 12.64
N GLU A 474 25.57 -8.45 12.39
CA GLU A 474 25.88 -9.85 12.10
C GLU A 474 26.58 -9.97 10.75
N PHE A 475 26.13 -9.23 9.74
CA PHE A 475 26.77 -9.15 8.43
C PHE A 475 28.21 -8.64 8.48
N VAL A 476 28.46 -7.56 9.23
CA VAL A 476 29.83 -7.06 9.46
C VAL A 476 30.68 -8.10 10.18
N THR A 477 30.14 -8.74 11.22
CA THR A 477 30.84 -9.79 11.98
C THR A 477 31.20 -10.98 11.10
N ALA A 478 30.28 -11.43 10.25
CA ALA A 478 30.51 -12.50 9.28
C ALA A 478 31.63 -12.13 8.30
N LEU A 479 31.68 -10.88 7.84
CA LEU A 479 32.76 -10.44 6.94
C LEU A 479 34.13 -10.39 7.62
N GLU A 480 34.19 -9.86 8.84
CA GLU A 480 35.43 -9.67 9.62
C GLU A 480 35.99 -11.00 10.15
N THR A 481 35.12 -11.87 10.68
CA THR A 481 35.54 -13.06 11.47
C THR A 481 35.03 -14.39 10.91
N GLY A 482 34.08 -14.37 9.97
CA GLY A 482 33.38 -15.58 9.53
C GLY A 482 32.30 -16.09 10.50
N GLY A 483 32.08 -15.40 11.62
CA GLY A 483 31.06 -15.79 12.61
C GLY A 483 29.63 -15.49 12.14
N LEU A 484 28.75 -16.49 12.25
CA LEU A 484 27.31 -16.36 12.04
C LEU A 484 26.54 -16.49 13.37
N PRO A 485 25.34 -15.91 13.48
CA PRO A 485 24.45 -16.15 14.63
C PRO A 485 24.12 -17.63 14.78
N GLY A 486 23.99 -18.10 16.04
CA GLY A 486 23.70 -19.53 16.31
C GLY A 486 22.35 -20.01 15.75
N ASP A 487 21.40 -19.10 15.54
CA ASP A 487 20.09 -19.37 14.96
C ASP A 487 20.05 -19.20 13.43
N PHE A 488 21.17 -18.87 12.77
CA PHE A 488 21.17 -18.46 11.36
C PHE A 488 20.66 -19.53 10.39
N GLU A 489 20.95 -20.81 10.65
CA GLU A 489 20.49 -21.91 9.81
C GLU A 489 18.96 -22.06 9.85
N GLU A 490 18.35 -21.79 10.99
CA GLU A 490 16.90 -21.87 11.21
C GLU A 490 16.16 -20.66 10.61
N ARG A 491 16.86 -19.57 10.29
CA ARG A 491 16.25 -18.38 9.69
C ARG A 491 15.78 -18.68 8.27
N LEU A 492 14.52 -18.32 8.00
CA LEU A 492 13.90 -18.41 6.69
C LEU A 492 13.65 -17.00 6.12
N PRO A 493 13.69 -16.85 4.79
CA PRO A 493 13.21 -15.64 4.12
C PRO A 493 11.80 -15.28 4.55
N ARG A 494 11.49 -13.98 4.54
CA ARG A 494 10.15 -13.54 4.92
C ARG A 494 9.12 -14.10 3.95
N ALA A 495 8.06 -14.70 4.50
CA ALA A 495 6.90 -15.04 3.69
C ALA A 495 6.31 -13.78 3.04
N VAL A 496 5.96 -13.89 1.76
CA VAL A 496 5.32 -12.80 1.02
C VAL A 496 4.03 -12.42 1.72
N SER A 497 3.93 -11.16 2.13
CA SER A 497 2.78 -10.63 2.85
C SER A 497 1.96 -9.67 1.99
N ALA A 498 0.67 -9.55 2.30
CA ALA A 498 -0.17 -8.50 1.71
C ALA A 498 0.39 -7.10 2.04
N PRO A 499 0.13 -6.08 1.18
CA PRO A 499 0.48 -4.70 1.49
C PRO A 499 -0.11 -4.22 2.83
N LEU A 500 0.60 -3.32 3.51
CA LEU A 500 0.09 -2.69 4.74
C LEU A 500 -1.15 -1.82 4.43
N PRO A 501 -2.12 -1.75 5.35
CA PRO A 501 -3.22 -0.79 5.23
C PRO A 501 -2.70 0.66 5.20
N ASP A 502 -3.41 1.58 4.55
CA ASP A 502 -2.94 2.98 4.44
C ASP A 502 -2.80 3.68 5.79
N ARG A 503 -3.64 3.27 6.74
CA ARG A 503 -3.67 3.73 8.12
C ARG A 503 -3.88 2.52 9.01
N PHE A 504 -2.96 2.29 9.93
CA PHE A 504 -3.07 1.18 10.88
C PHE A 504 -2.38 1.52 12.19
N ARG A 505 -2.62 0.65 13.17
CA ARG A 505 -1.92 0.63 14.44
C ARG A 505 -1.45 -0.78 14.73
N LEU A 506 -0.38 -0.87 15.49
CA LEU A 506 0.10 -2.15 15.99
C LEU A 506 -0.61 -2.44 17.31
N ALA A 507 -1.18 -3.65 17.41
CA ALA A 507 -1.59 -4.25 18.66
C ALA A 507 -0.43 -5.06 19.27
N GLU A 508 -0.70 -5.69 20.41
CA GLU A 508 0.25 -6.59 21.06
C GLU A 508 0.72 -7.70 20.11
N GLY A 509 1.99 -8.09 20.21
CA GLY A 509 2.62 -9.03 19.28
C GLY A 509 2.86 -8.48 17.86
N GLY A 510 2.68 -7.17 17.63
CA GLY A 510 2.93 -6.56 16.32
C GLY A 510 1.80 -6.77 15.31
N VAL A 511 0.61 -7.20 15.75
CA VAL A 511 -0.53 -7.43 14.87
C VAL A 511 -1.02 -6.10 14.28
N VAL A 512 -1.14 -6.06 12.95
CA VAL A 512 -1.61 -4.89 12.20
C VAL A 512 -3.12 -4.78 12.30
N VAL A 513 -3.60 -3.65 12.82
CA VAL A 513 -5.02 -3.31 12.92
C VAL A 513 -5.31 -2.07 12.08
N ALA A 514 -6.00 -2.26 10.96
CA ALA A 514 -6.37 -1.16 10.06
C ALA A 514 -7.29 -0.15 10.77
N GLU A 515 -7.03 1.15 10.58
CA GLU A 515 -7.86 2.26 11.06
C GLU A 515 -8.63 2.82 9.86
N ARG A 516 -9.95 2.54 9.78
CA ARG A 516 -10.81 3.15 8.75
C ARG A 516 -10.95 4.64 9.05
N ALA A 517 -10.87 5.49 8.01
CA ALA A 517 -11.31 6.86 8.11
C ALA A 517 -12.81 6.85 8.48
N ALA A 518 -13.20 7.62 9.51
CA ALA A 518 -14.62 7.88 9.73
C ALA A 518 -15.10 8.68 8.52
N GLY A 519 -15.96 8.09 7.69
CA GLY A 519 -16.57 8.82 6.57
C GLY A 519 -17.30 10.06 7.06
N PRO A 520 -17.46 11.10 6.23
CA PRO A 520 -18.35 12.20 6.56
C PRO A 520 -19.75 11.63 6.77
N SER A 521 -20.30 11.79 7.96
CA SER A 521 -21.72 11.61 8.19
C SER A 521 -22.45 12.75 7.45
N GLY A 522 -22.93 12.48 6.23
CA GLY A 522 -23.73 13.40 5.45
C GLY A 522 -23.70 13.07 3.96
N ALA A 523 -24.88 12.80 3.38
CA ALA A 523 -25.06 12.62 1.95
C ALA A 523 -24.51 13.84 1.18
N GLY A 524 -23.70 13.62 0.14
CA GLY A 524 -23.39 14.62 -0.89
C GLY A 524 -21.97 15.20 -0.97
N ALA A 525 -20.98 14.72 -0.21
CA ALA A 525 -19.58 15.12 -0.40
C ALA A 525 -18.81 14.02 -1.14
N GLY A 526 -18.30 14.32 -2.34
CA GLY A 526 -17.47 13.43 -3.15
C GLY A 526 -16.36 12.80 -2.31
N ALA A 527 -16.04 11.55 -2.61
CA ALA A 527 -15.08 10.71 -1.88
C ALA A 527 -13.62 11.13 -2.11
N GLY A 528 -13.37 12.44 -2.00
CA GLY A 528 -12.35 13.18 -2.72
C GLY A 528 -10.94 12.81 -2.32
N GLY A 529 -10.18 12.34 -3.30
CA GLY A 529 -8.74 12.47 -3.26
C GLY A 529 -8.34 13.92 -3.57
N ARG A 530 -7.04 14.15 -3.66
CA ARG A 530 -6.50 15.43 -4.10
C ARG A 530 -6.19 15.37 -5.58
N GLY A 531 -6.82 16.25 -6.36
CA GLY A 531 -6.47 16.49 -7.75
C GLY A 531 -5.02 16.97 -7.87
N VAL A 532 -4.30 16.42 -8.85
CA VAL A 532 -2.88 16.74 -9.12
C VAL A 532 -2.73 17.39 -10.49
N SER A 533 -3.34 16.78 -11.50
CA SER A 533 -3.27 17.19 -12.89
C SER A 533 -4.68 17.43 -13.39
N GLY A 534 -4.97 18.65 -13.85
CA GLY A 534 -6.30 19.04 -14.29
C GLY A 534 -6.77 18.26 -15.51
N GLY A 535 -8.07 18.33 -15.78
CA GLY A 535 -8.72 17.60 -16.88
C GLY A 535 -9.59 16.45 -16.38
N ARG A 536 -10.30 15.82 -17.32
CA ARG A 536 -11.18 14.68 -17.07
C ARG A 536 -10.76 13.49 -17.91
N GLY A 537 -10.57 12.37 -17.23
CA GLY A 537 -10.26 11.08 -17.80
C GLY A 537 -11.44 10.14 -17.66
N PHE A 538 -11.64 9.29 -18.65
CA PHE A 538 -12.63 8.22 -18.59
C PHE A 538 -12.03 6.95 -19.16
N GLY A 539 -12.36 5.82 -18.55
CA GLY A 539 -11.78 4.57 -18.99
C GLY A 539 -12.03 3.40 -18.06
N THR A 540 -11.38 2.29 -18.40
CA THR A 540 -11.47 1.04 -17.66
C THR A 540 -10.30 0.92 -16.69
N VAL A 541 -10.59 0.59 -15.44
CA VAL A 541 -9.57 0.45 -14.41
C VAL A 541 -8.62 -0.68 -14.73
N TRP A 542 -7.33 -0.38 -14.62
CA TRP A 542 -6.22 -1.31 -14.77
C TRP A 542 -5.24 -1.12 -13.61
N ASP A 543 -4.57 -2.19 -13.17
CA ASP A 543 -3.63 -2.19 -12.04
C ASP A 543 -2.16 -2.15 -12.47
N GLY A 544 -1.88 -2.04 -13.77
CA GLY A 544 -0.52 -2.02 -14.32
C GLY A 544 0.04 -3.41 -14.65
N VAL A 545 -0.72 -4.48 -14.42
CA VAL A 545 -0.27 -5.86 -14.67
C VAL A 545 -0.85 -6.41 -15.98
N GLY A 546 0.01 -7.00 -16.81
CA GLY A 546 -0.40 -7.58 -18.09
C GLY A 546 -0.67 -6.53 -19.17
N THR A 547 -1.43 -6.90 -20.21
CA THR A 547 -1.84 -5.98 -21.26
C THR A 547 -3.00 -5.11 -20.79
N GLY A 548 -2.83 -3.79 -20.81
CA GLY A 548 -3.87 -2.85 -20.41
C GLY A 548 -5.05 -2.79 -21.40
N PRO A 549 -6.26 -2.45 -20.93
CA PRO A 549 -7.42 -2.24 -21.79
C PRO A 549 -7.26 -0.95 -22.63
N PRO A 550 -8.00 -0.81 -23.75
CA PRO A 550 -8.14 0.49 -24.41
C PRO A 550 -8.75 1.50 -23.42
N GLU A 551 -8.27 2.74 -23.46
CA GLU A 551 -8.65 3.80 -22.51
C GLU A 551 -8.40 3.38 -21.05
N ALA A 552 -7.16 3.00 -20.71
CA ALA A 552 -6.83 2.54 -19.38
C ALA A 552 -6.81 3.69 -18.36
N VAL A 553 -7.51 3.52 -17.25
CA VAL A 553 -7.32 4.32 -16.03
C VAL A 553 -6.49 3.49 -15.05
N LEU A 554 -5.28 3.94 -14.75
CA LEU A 554 -4.40 3.24 -13.82
C LEU A 554 -4.86 3.51 -12.38
N VAL A 555 -5.27 2.46 -11.66
CA VAL A 555 -5.60 2.54 -10.23
C VAL A 555 -4.58 1.74 -9.43
N VAL A 556 -3.76 2.43 -8.66
CA VAL A 556 -2.66 1.83 -7.90
C VAL A 556 -2.69 2.24 -6.44
N ARG A 557 -2.05 1.44 -5.58
CA ARG A 557 -1.92 1.80 -4.17
C ARG A 557 -0.94 2.95 -3.99
N THR A 558 0.21 2.86 -4.64
CA THR A 558 1.35 3.77 -4.52
C THR A 558 1.86 4.12 -5.90
N LEU A 559 2.37 5.35 -6.04
CA LEU A 559 2.97 5.85 -7.26
C LEU A 559 4.42 5.36 -7.41
N ASP A 560 4.59 4.09 -7.78
CA ASP A 560 5.90 3.49 -8.04
C ASP A 560 6.56 4.15 -9.28
N PRO A 561 7.84 4.61 -9.19
CA PRO A 561 8.57 5.15 -10.34
C PRO A 561 8.58 4.25 -11.58
N ALA A 562 8.50 2.92 -11.42
CA ALA A 562 8.45 1.97 -12.53
C ALA A 562 7.20 2.13 -13.43
N LEU A 563 6.17 2.81 -12.94
CA LEU A 563 4.93 3.07 -13.68
C LEU A 563 5.05 4.26 -14.64
N ALA A 564 6.12 5.06 -14.58
CA ALA A 564 6.30 6.25 -15.40
C ALA A 564 6.09 6.03 -16.91
N PRO A 565 6.54 4.92 -17.51
CA PRO A 565 6.35 4.69 -18.94
C PRO A 565 4.93 4.34 -19.35
N LEU A 566 4.06 4.03 -18.40
CA LEU A 566 2.65 3.79 -18.67
C LEU A 566 1.90 5.10 -18.93
N LEU A 567 2.36 6.21 -18.35
CA LEU A 567 1.66 7.50 -18.35
C LEU A 567 1.17 7.97 -19.72
N PRO A 568 1.96 7.91 -20.82
CA PRO A 568 1.51 8.39 -22.13
C PRO A 568 0.27 7.66 -22.68
N HIS A 569 -0.04 6.47 -22.16
CA HIS A 569 -1.12 5.60 -22.64
C HIS A 569 -2.36 5.64 -21.75
N LEU A 570 -2.33 6.38 -20.65
CA LEU A 570 -3.42 6.42 -19.68
C LEU A 570 -4.38 7.56 -19.99
N THR A 571 -5.68 7.27 -19.87
CA THR A 571 -6.72 8.30 -19.87
C THR A 571 -6.93 8.90 -18.48
N GLY A 572 -6.42 8.26 -17.43
CA GLY A 572 -6.40 8.79 -16.07
C GLY A 572 -5.53 7.97 -15.10
N LEU A 573 -5.19 8.58 -13.98
CA LEU A 573 -4.40 7.97 -12.92
C LEU A 573 -5.02 8.23 -11.54
N VAL A 574 -5.23 7.16 -10.77
CA VAL A 574 -5.74 7.20 -9.41
C VAL A 574 -4.79 6.48 -8.47
N ALA A 575 -4.30 7.17 -7.46
CA ALA A 575 -3.47 6.55 -6.42
C ALA A 575 -4.14 6.61 -5.05
N GLN A 576 -4.14 5.46 -4.36
CA GLN A 576 -4.67 5.36 -2.99
C GLN A 576 -3.83 6.17 -1.99
N THR A 577 -2.51 6.11 -2.16
CA THR A 577 -1.53 6.83 -1.36
C THR A 577 -0.56 7.56 -2.27
N GLY A 578 -0.09 8.71 -1.80
CA GLY A 578 0.78 9.60 -2.57
C GLY A 578 0.49 11.05 -2.23
N SER A 579 1.42 11.91 -2.62
CA SER A 579 1.29 13.37 -2.57
C SER A 579 1.16 13.90 -3.99
N PRO A 580 0.54 15.06 -4.22
CA PRO A 580 0.66 15.75 -5.51
C PRO A 580 2.10 16.14 -5.86
N LEU A 581 2.97 16.15 -4.84
CA LEU A 581 4.40 16.40 -4.98
C LEU A 581 5.21 15.13 -5.20
N SER A 582 4.54 13.98 -5.32
CA SER A 582 5.18 12.71 -5.63
C SER A 582 5.63 12.69 -7.08
N HIS A 583 6.71 11.97 -7.33
CA HIS A 583 7.42 11.97 -8.60
C HIS A 583 6.49 11.69 -9.79
N LEU A 584 5.78 10.57 -9.73
CA LEU A 584 4.87 10.14 -10.79
C LEU A 584 3.68 11.08 -10.94
N ALA A 585 3.28 11.77 -9.86
CA ALA A 585 2.19 12.73 -9.87
C ALA A 585 2.57 13.98 -10.68
N VAL A 586 3.81 14.45 -10.51
CA VAL A 586 4.38 15.55 -11.32
C VAL A 586 4.53 15.12 -12.78
N LEU A 587 5.06 13.93 -13.04
CA LEU A 587 5.15 13.40 -14.42
C LEU A 587 3.79 13.27 -15.08
N ALA A 588 2.79 12.74 -14.38
CA ALA A 588 1.43 12.61 -14.93
C ALA A 588 0.85 13.97 -15.31
N ARG A 589 1.19 15.04 -14.57
CA ARG A 589 0.85 16.42 -14.93
C ARG A 589 1.59 16.90 -16.18
N GLU A 590 2.88 16.60 -16.32
CA GLU A 590 3.65 16.92 -17.52
C GLU A 590 3.09 16.23 -18.78
N PHE A 591 2.65 14.98 -18.65
CA PHE A 591 1.99 14.23 -19.72
C PHE A 591 0.50 14.59 -19.93
N GLY A 592 -0.05 15.52 -19.14
CA GLY A 592 -1.45 15.92 -19.25
C GLY A 592 -2.46 14.84 -18.84
N VAL A 593 -2.04 13.83 -18.07
CA VAL A 593 -2.90 12.74 -17.60
C VAL A 593 -3.71 13.20 -16.39
N PRO A 594 -5.05 13.19 -16.43
CA PRO A 594 -5.91 13.52 -15.28
C PRO A 594 -5.57 12.64 -14.08
N THR A 595 -5.14 13.25 -12.98
CA THR A 595 -4.55 12.50 -11.85
C THR A 595 -5.16 12.89 -10.52
N VAL A 596 -5.55 11.89 -9.72
CA VAL A 596 -6.05 12.05 -8.36
C VAL A 596 -5.26 11.14 -7.41
N VAL A 597 -4.75 11.69 -6.31
CA VAL A 597 -3.97 10.95 -5.30
C VAL A 597 -4.62 11.02 -3.93
N GLY A 598 -4.29 10.08 -3.04
CA GLY A 598 -4.86 10.06 -1.69
C GLY A 598 -6.33 9.65 -1.68
N VAL A 599 -6.77 8.87 -2.66
CA VAL A 599 -8.13 8.34 -2.72
C VAL A 599 -8.24 7.17 -1.75
N ASP A 600 -8.85 7.40 -0.59
CA ASP A 600 -9.01 6.39 0.45
C ASP A 600 -9.59 5.08 -0.12
N ASP A 601 -8.89 3.97 0.09
CA ASP A 601 -9.24 2.62 -0.36
C ASP A 601 -9.47 2.42 -1.88
N ALA A 602 -8.81 3.24 -2.72
CA ALA A 602 -9.01 3.24 -4.18
C ALA A 602 -8.99 1.86 -4.83
N VAL A 603 -7.99 1.02 -4.52
CA VAL A 603 -7.82 -0.30 -5.18
C VAL A 603 -8.97 -1.24 -4.88
N ARG A 604 -9.59 -1.15 -3.69
CA ARG A 604 -10.76 -1.96 -3.34
C ARG A 604 -12.07 -1.37 -3.85
N ARG A 605 -12.15 -0.03 -3.91
CA ARG A 605 -13.34 0.69 -4.40
C ARG A 605 -13.48 0.61 -5.91
N PHE A 606 -12.37 0.54 -6.61
CA PHE A 606 -12.28 0.51 -8.07
C PHE A 606 -11.40 -0.68 -8.48
N PRO A 607 -11.93 -1.92 -8.45
CA PRO A 607 -11.20 -3.09 -8.92
C PRO A 607 -10.96 -3.05 -10.45
N PRO A 608 -9.93 -3.74 -10.97
CA PRO A 608 -9.70 -3.87 -12.41
C PRO A 608 -10.96 -4.27 -13.19
N GLY A 609 -11.17 -3.64 -14.34
CA GLY A 609 -12.38 -3.79 -15.16
C GLY A 609 -13.52 -2.83 -14.84
N THR A 610 -13.45 -2.08 -13.72
CA THR A 610 -14.46 -1.06 -13.39
C THR A 610 -14.37 0.12 -14.35
N ARG A 611 -15.51 0.68 -14.80
CA ARG A 611 -15.54 1.93 -15.56
C ARG A 611 -15.56 3.12 -14.61
N VAL A 612 -14.62 4.04 -14.80
CA VAL A 612 -14.47 5.19 -13.89
C VAL A 612 -14.26 6.49 -14.65
N THR A 613 -14.76 7.58 -14.06
CA THR A 613 -14.41 8.95 -14.43
C THR A 613 -13.47 9.53 -13.38
N VAL A 614 -12.37 10.11 -13.83
CA VAL A 614 -11.35 10.76 -13.00
C VAL A 614 -11.35 12.25 -13.31
N ASP A 615 -11.64 13.09 -12.33
CA ASP A 615 -11.51 14.55 -12.44
C ASP A 615 -10.30 14.99 -11.60
N GLY A 616 -9.18 15.17 -12.28
CA GLY A 616 -7.92 15.52 -11.64
C GLY A 616 -7.82 17.00 -11.24
N GLY A 617 -8.83 17.82 -11.57
CA GLY A 617 -8.94 19.20 -11.09
C GLY A 617 -9.57 19.29 -9.70
N CYS A 618 -10.73 18.65 -9.51
CA CYS A 618 -11.43 18.67 -8.21
C CYS A 618 -11.06 17.51 -7.28
N GLY A 619 -10.39 16.47 -7.78
CA GLY A 619 -10.00 15.30 -6.99
C GLY A 619 -11.08 14.22 -6.86
N ASP A 620 -12.10 14.26 -7.74
CA ASP A 620 -13.19 13.30 -7.72
C ASP A 620 -12.88 12.07 -8.59
N VAL A 621 -13.25 10.89 -8.08
CA VAL A 621 -13.25 9.64 -8.84
C VAL A 621 -14.62 8.98 -8.65
N ARG A 622 -15.32 8.72 -9.76
CA ARG A 622 -16.67 8.13 -9.76
C ARG A 622 -16.67 6.85 -10.58
N ALA A 623 -17.33 5.81 -10.07
CA ALA A 623 -17.63 4.62 -10.85
C ALA A 623 -18.89 4.86 -11.69
N GLU A 624 -18.96 4.29 -12.88
CA GLU A 624 -20.15 4.35 -13.70
C GLU A 624 -21.27 3.50 -13.04
N GLY A 625 -22.43 4.11 -12.76
CA GLY A 625 -23.59 3.44 -12.14
C GLY A 625 -23.81 3.67 -10.63
N SER A 626 -23.09 4.62 -10.00
CA SER A 626 -23.27 5.00 -8.58
C SER A 626 -23.95 6.34 -8.38
#